data_AF-A0A4Q9LR12-F1
#
_entry.id   AF-A0A4Q9LR12-F1
#
_cell.length_a   1.000
_cell.length_b   1.000
_cell.length_c   1.000
_cell.angle_alpha   90.00
_cell.angle_beta   90.00
_cell.angle_gamma   90.00
#
_symmetry.space_group_name_H-M   'P 1'
#
loop_
_entity.id
_entity.type
_entity.pdbx_description
1 polymer ?
#
loop_
_entity_poly.entity_id
_entity_poly.type
_entity_poly.pdbx_seq_one_letter_code
_entity_poly.pdbx_strand_id
1 'polypeptide(L)'
;MYKIEEVRKIHNSDIKDVSVLDDYIATSSRDGSVKVTNINFSLNIERFPNCGYVNSLKLFKDSILSLFCGCQNGALVFYEDILNNENPIFFLGHNQNICSVDVYNKYVISSSWDCSVKIWDIISHTEVYNLIHEQTVWDSKFISETKFVTVCADKIIRIFEKSSVIQQFSYHVECIRSVFVNEKYIFSVSNAGKVIKSDFFG
;
A
#
# COMPACT_ATOMS: atom_id res chain seq x y z
N MET A 1 3.85 -18.64 -24.57
CA MET A 1 4.96 -19.04 -23.68
C MET A 1 5.55 -17.76 -23.13
N TYR A 2 5.52 -17.56 -21.82
CA TYR A 2 6.12 -16.37 -21.22
C TYR A 2 7.64 -16.51 -21.26
N LYS A 3 8.35 -15.44 -21.61
CA LYS A 3 9.82 -15.39 -21.65
C LYS A 3 10.29 -14.27 -20.73
N ILE A 4 11.36 -14.52 -19.98
CA ILE A 4 12.06 -13.47 -19.24
C ILE A 4 12.78 -12.60 -20.27
N GLU A 5 12.42 -11.32 -20.36
CA GLU A 5 13.03 -10.36 -21.28
C GLU A 5 14.32 -9.77 -20.71
N GLU A 6 14.31 -9.38 -19.43
CA GLU A 6 15.43 -8.68 -18.80
C GLU A 6 15.53 -8.98 -17.29
N VAL A 7 16.75 -8.96 -16.74
CA VAL A 7 17.02 -9.09 -15.30
C VAL A 7 18.00 -7.99 -14.89
N ARG A 8 17.61 -7.14 -13.92
CA ARG A 8 18.44 -6.03 -13.42
C ARG A 8 18.54 -6.01 -11.90
N LYS A 9 19.71 -5.61 -11.39
CA LYS A 9 19.87 -5.20 -10.00
C LYS A 9 19.53 -3.72 -9.88
N ILE A 10 18.41 -3.40 -9.23
CA ILE A 10 17.91 -2.02 -9.08
C ILE A 10 18.27 -1.43 -7.71
N HIS A 11 18.26 -2.26 -6.65
CA HIS A 11 18.52 -1.86 -5.27
C HIS A 11 19.74 -2.57 -4.66
N ASN A 12 20.21 -2.05 -3.52
CA ASN A 12 21.31 -2.63 -2.75
C ASN A 12 20.85 -3.64 -1.69
N SER A 13 19.55 -3.71 -1.42
CA SER A 13 18.90 -4.68 -0.53
C SER A 13 17.66 -5.31 -1.19
N ASP A 14 16.91 -6.09 -0.42
CA ASP A 14 15.61 -6.65 -0.78
C ASP A 14 14.62 -5.57 -1.22
N ILE A 15 14.12 -5.77 -2.44
CA ILE A 15 12.99 -5.01 -2.97
C ILE A 15 11.73 -5.49 -2.24
N LYS A 16 11.02 -4.54 -1.64
CA LYS A 16 9.87 -4.79 -0.79
C LYS A 16 8.55 -4.74 -1.55
N ASP A 17 8.45 -3.82 -2.50
CA ASP A 17 7.23 -3.60 -3.27
C ASP A 17 7.56 -3.06 -4.67
N VAL A 18 6.60 -3.22 -5.58
CA VAL A 18 6.63 -2.69 -6.94
C VAL A 18 5.26 -2.15 -7.32
N SER A 19 5.22 -0.94 -7.88
CA SER A 19 4.02 -0.35 -8.47
C SER A 19 4.30 0.03 -9.90
N VAL A 20 3.35 -0.25 -10.78
CA VAL A 20 3.40 0.11 -12.19
C VAL A 20 2.23 1.03 -12.47
N LEU A 21 2.49 2.14 -13.16
CA LEU A 21 1.46 3.07 -13.63
C LEU A 21 1.90 3.67 -14.97
N ASP A 22 1.07 3.53 -16.00
CA ASP A 22 1.43 3.83 -17.37
C ASP A 22 2.76 3.11 -17.74
N ASP A 23 3.75 3.86 -18.24
CA ASP A 23 5.09 3.37 -18.57
C ASP A 23 6.06 3.40 -17.39
N TYR A 24 5.63 3.82 -16.19
CA TYR A 24 6.51 3.99 -15.03
C TYR A 24 6.44 2.78 -14.09
N ILE A 25 7.61 2.42 -13.58
CA ILE A 25 7.81 1.38 -12.58
C ILE A 25 8.47 2.03 -11.38
N ALA A 26 7.87 1.88 -10.21
CA ALA A 26 8.45 2.29 -8.94
C ALA A 26 8.73 1.07 -8.07
N THR A 27 9.88 1.08 -7.39
CA THR A 27 10.30 0.02 -6.45
C THR A 27 10.73 0.61 -5.12
N SER A 28 10.47 -0.12 -4.02
CA SER A 28 10.90 0.23 -2.66
C SER A 28 11.81 -0.86 -2.10
N SER A 29 12.64 -0.51 -1.12
CA SER A 29 13.66 -1.44 -0.62
C SER A 29 14.03 -1.17 0.84
N ARG A 30 14.62 -2.17 1.51
CA ARG A 30 15.25 -1.98 2.83
C ARG A 30 16.58 -1.23 2.80
N ASP A 31 17.11 -0.91 1.63
CA ASP A 31 18.19 0.09 1.55
C ASP A 31 17.69 1.52 1.87
N GLY A 32 16.38 1.68 2.09
CA GLY A 32 15.76 2.93 2.49
C GLY A 32 15.46 3.86 1.33
N SER A 33 15.62 3.41 0.08
CA SER A 33 15.29 4.20 -1.10
C SER A 33 14.01 3.74 -1.81
N VAL A 34 13.43 4.68 -2.54
CA VAL A 34 12.48 4.41 -3.62
C VAL A 34 13.14 4.78 -4.94
N LYS A 35 12.94 3.94 -5.95
CA LYS A 35 13.44 4.17 -7.30
C LYS A 35 12.31 4.18 -8.29
N VAL A 36 12.38 5.08 -9.26
CA VAL A 36 11.44 5.18 -10.37
C VAL A 36 12.18 5.10 -11.69
N THR A 37 11.66 4.27 -12.57
CA THR A 37 12.17 4.04 -13.91
C THR A 37 11.00 3.91 -14.88
N ASN A 38 11.28 3.83 -16.18
CA ASN A 38 10.30 3.49 -17.19
C ASN A 38 10.44 2.02 -17.60
N ILE A 39 9.49 1.49 -18.37
CA ILE A 39 9.48 0.07 -18.78
C ILE A 39 10.75 -0.35 -19.55
N ASN A 40 11.40 0.59 -20.24
CA ASN A 40 12.66 0.37 -20.97
C ASN A 40 13.92 0.61 -20.11
N PHE A 41 13.73 0.93 -18.82
CA PHE A 41 14.78 1.23 -17.86
C PHE A 41 15.81 2.29 -18.30
N SER A 42 15.36 3.31 -19.02
CA SER A 42 16.16 4.46 -19.45
C SER A 42 16.09 5.63 -18.45
N LEU A 43 15.04 5.69 -17.63
CA LEU A 43 14.90 6.65 -16.53
C LEU A 43 15.50 6.07 -15.24
N ASN A 44 16.19 6.88 -14.45
CA ASN A 44 16.72 6.46 -13.15
C ASN A 44 16.56 7.59 -12.13
N ILE A 45 15.42 7.61 -11.46
CA ILE A 45 15.14 8.49 -10.33
C ILE A 45 15.34 7.71 -9.05
N GLU A 46 16.09 8.27 -8.11
CA GLU A 46 16.24 7.74 -6.76
C GLU A 46 15.86 8.82 -5.74
N ARG A 47 15.09 8.42 -4.72
CA ARG A 47 14.71 9.27 -3.59
C ARG A 47 14.86 8.51 -2.28
N PHE A 48 15.15 9.26 -1.22
CA PHE A 48 15.34 8.73 0.13
C PHE A 48 14.35 9.38 1.09
N PRO A 49 13.32 8.66 1.55
CA PRO A 49 12.41 9.13 2.60
C PRO A 49 13.11 9.37 3.95
N ASN A 50 14.32 8.81 4.15
CA ASN A 50 15.10 8.90 5.40
C ASN A 50 14.34 8.43 6.65
N CYS A 51 13.48 7.43 6.48
CA CYS A 51 12.57 6.92 7.51
C CYS A 51 12.79 5.42 7.82
N GLY A 52 14.01 4.91 7.55
CA GLY A 52 14.34 3.49 7.65
C GLY A 52 13.94 2.72 6.39
N TYR A 53 13.57 1.44 6.54
CA TYR A 53 13.16 0.62 5.39
C TYR A 53 11.88 1.14 4.76
N VAL A 54 11.80 1.08 3.43
CA VAL A 54 10.57 1.39 2.69
C VAL A 54 9.90 0.07 2.33
N ASN A 55 8.74 -0.20 2.90
CA ASN A 55 8.10 -1.52 2.84
C ASN A 55 6.93 -1.62 1.88
N SER A 56 6.31 -0.50 1.53
CA SER A 56 5.17 -0.44 0.62
C SER A 56 5.24 0.84 -0.20
N LEU A 57 4.70 0.81 -1.41
CA LEU A 57 4.62 2.00 -2.26
C LEU A 57 3.39 1.96 -3.17
N LYS A 58 2.96 3.13 -3.63
CA LYS A 58 1.92 3.25 -4.66
C LYS A 58 2.21 4.43 -5.57
N LEU A 59 2.30 4.17 -6.88
CA LEU A 59 2.21 5.22 -7.88
C LEU A 59 0.76 5.65 -8.04
N PHE A 60 0.54 6.96 -8.18
CA PHE A 60 -0.72 7.51 -8.62
C PHE A 60 -0.47 8.69 -9.56
N LYS A 61 -1.47 9.01 -10.38
CA LYS A 61 -1.42 10.15 -11.30
C LYS A 61 -2.78 10.78 -11.37
N ASP A 62 -2.88 12.00 -10.88
CA ASP A 62 -4.01 12.88 -11.14
C ASP A 62 -3.66 13.78 -12.34
N SER A 63 -2.88 14.84 -12.10
CA SER A 63 -2.30 15.68 -13.16
C SER A 63 -0.83 15.38 -13.44
N ILE A 64 -0.09 14.99 -12.39
CA ILE A 64 1.35 14.71 -12.41
C ILE A 64 1.62 13.34 -11.81
N LEU A 65 2.77 12.76 -12.12
CA LEU A 65 3.16 11.47 -11.57
C LEU A 65 3.62 11.65 -10.12
N SER A 66 2.96 10.93 -9.24
CA SER A 66 3.10 11.04 -7.81
C SER A 66 3.36 9.68 -7.18
N LEU A 67 3.95 9.67 -5.98
CA LEU A 67 4.28 8.44 -5.28
C LEU A 67 4.02 8.56 -3.78
N PHE A 68 3.34 7.57 -3.21
CA PHE A 68 3.34 7.33 -1.77
C PHE A 68 4.24 6.17 -1.41
N CYS A 69 4.91 6.23 -0.27
CA CYS A 69 5.58 5.08 0.31
C CYS A 69 5.43 4.99 1.83
N GLY A 70 5.31 3.76 2.31
CA GLY A 70 5.17 3.43 3.73
C GLY A 70 6.49 2.95 4.32
N CYS A 71 6.92 3.58 5.41
CA CYS A 71 8.22 3.33 6.03
C CYS A 71 8.13 2.50 7.32
N GLN A 72 9.27 1.93 7.72
CA GLN A 72 9.42 1.10 8.92
C GLN A 72 9.11 1.84 10.21
N ASN A 73 9.40 3.14 10.28
CA ASN A 73 9.14 3.96 11.46
C ASN A 73 7.68 4.45 11.57
N GLY A 74 6.79 4.08 10.64
CA GLY A 74 5.41 4.55 10.62
C GLY A 74 5.17 5.83 9.82
N ALA A 75 6.18 6.39 9.16
CA ALA A 75 5.98 7.52 8.26
C ALA A 75 5.34 7.06 6.93
N LEU A 76 4.20 7.65 6.59
CA LEU A 76 3.68 7.65 5.22
C LEU A 76 4.24 8.89 4.53
N VAL A 77 4.95 8.68 3.42
CA VAL A 77 5.71 9.72 2.73
C VAL A 77 5.14 9.91 1.34
N PHE A 78 4.97 11.17 0.93
CA PHE A 78 4.34 11.55 -0.32
C PHE A 78 5.27 12.44 -1.15
N TYR A 79 5.55 12.01 -2.38
CA TYR A 79 6.19 12.81 -3.40
C TYR A 79 5.13 13.25 -4.41
N GLU A 80 4.75 14.52 -4.35
CA GLU A 80 3.73 15.10 -5.22
C GLU A 80 4.13 15.07 -6.70
N ASP A 81 5.37 15.43 -7.01
CA ASP A 81 5.99 15.21 -8.33
C ASP A 81 7.21 14.31 -8.13
N ILE A 82 7.08 13.01 -8.36
CA ILE A 82 8.19 12.09 -8.13
C ILE A 82 9.35 12.30 -9.11
N LEU A 83 9.10 12.95 -10.25
CA LEU A 83 10.11 13.19 -11.28
C LEU A 83 10.94 14.43 -10.96
N ASN A 84 10.31 15.48 -10.44
CA ASN A 84 10.97 16.78 -10.25
C ASN A 84 11.13 17.23 -8.79
N ASN A 85 10.24 16.82 -7.88
CA ASN A 85 10.29 17.24 -6.49
C ASN A 85 11.22 16.34 -5.66
N GLU A 86 12.11 16.97 -4.89
CA GLU A 86 12.99 16.29 -3.94
C GLU A 86 12.45 16.30 -2.51
N ASN A 87 11.58 17.26 -2.17
CA ASN A 87 11.05 17.45 -0.83
C ASN A 87 9.74 16.68 -0.66
N PRO A 88 9.72 15.61 0.16
CA PRO A 88 8.49 14.88 0.42
C PRO A 88 7.62 15.56 1.48
N ILE A 89 6.34 15.22 1.46
CA ILE A 89 5.36 15.53 2.49
C ILE A 89 5.19 14.31 3.39
N PHE A 90 5.11 14.53 4.70
CA PHE A 90 5.00 13.47 5.69
C PHE A 90 3.62 13.45 6.33
N PHE A 91 2.98 12.30 6.28
CA PHE A 91 1.75 11.99 7.00
C PHE A 91 2.15 11.20 8.26
N LEU A 92 2.13 11.87 9.41
CA LEU A 92 2.56 11.32 10.68
C LEU A 92 1.35 10.86 11.50
N GLY A 93 1.37 9.62 11.99
CA GLY A 93 0.34 9.11 12.89
C GLY A 93 0.42 7.61 13.17
N HIS A 94 0.99 6.82 12.26
CA HIS A 94 1.35 5.44 12.58
C HIS A 94 2.57 5.39 13.49
N ASN A 95 2.60 4.43 14.42
CA ASN A 95 3.68 4.27 15.40
C ASN A 95 4.61 3.10 15.10
N GLN A 96 4.29 2.32 14.06
CA GLN A 96 5.08 1.17 13.62
C GLN A 96 5.01 1.04 12.10
N ASN A 97 5.74 0.05 11.59
CA ASN A 97 5.90 -0.27 10.17
C ASN A 97 4.59 -0.22 9.36
N ILE A 98 4.57 0.59 8.31
CA ILE A 98 3.50 0.59 7.31
C ILE A 98 3.67 -0.61 6.37
N CYS A 99 2.66 -1.47 6.33
CA CYS A 99 2.65 -2.72 5.58
C CYS A 99 2.16 -2.57 4.15
N SER A 100 1.14 -1.74 3.95
CA SER A 100 0.56 -1.51 2.64
C SER A 100 0.16 -0.05 2.50
N VAL A 101 0.21 0.42 1.26
CA VAL A 101 -0.33 1.70 0.83
C VAL A 101 -1.21 1.46 -0.39
N ASP A 102 -2.36 2.13 -0.46
CA ASP A 102 -3.20 2.19 -1.64
C ASP A 102 -3.80 3.58 -1.79
N VAL A 103 -4.21 3.95 -3.00
CA VAL A 103 -4.68 5.30 -3.32
C VAL A 103 -5.96 5.19 -4.16
N TYR A 104 -6.94 6.01 -3.82
CA TYR A 104 -8.19 6.14 -4.57
C TYR A 104 -8.65 7.60 -4.57
N ASN A 105 -8.74 8.19 -5.76
CA ASN A 105 -9.03 9.62 -5.94
C ASN A 105 -8.10 10.49 -5.07
N LYS A 106 -8.67 11.29 -4.17
CA LYS A 106 -7.96 12.21 -3.28
C LYS A 106 -7.60 11.60 -1.91
N TYR A 107 -7.75 10.29 -1.74
CA TYR A 107 -7.45 9.62 -0.48
C TYR A 107 -6.36 8.58 -0.64
N VAL A 108 -5.54 8.45 0.39
CA VAL A 108 -4.56 7.38 0.55
C VAL A 108 -4.92 6.58 1.80
N ILE A 109 -4.78 5.26 1.73
CA ILE A 109 -4.97 4.34 2.84
C ILE A 109 -3.65 3.68 3.17
N SER A 110 -3.31 3.61 4.46
CA SER A 110 -2.12 2.95 4.98
C SER A 110 -2.49 1.96 6.08
N SER A 111 -1.93 0.75 6.02
CA SER A 111 -2.08 -0.27 7.07
C SER A 111 -0.76 -0.48 7.82
N SER A 112 -0.80 -0.82 9.11
CA SER A 112 0.42 -0.88 9.93
C SER A 112 0.45 -2.03 10.94
N TRP A 113 1.67 -2.32 11.40
CA TRP A 113 1.95 -3.18 12.55
C TRP A 113 1.37 -2.65 13.86
N ASP A 114 1.08 -1.35 13.95
CA ASP A 114 0.47 -0.71 15.12
C ASP A 114 -1.02 -1.02 15.32
N CYS A 115 -1.53 -2.03 14.61
CA CYS A 115 -2.91 -2.49 14.64
C CYS A 115 -3.93 -1.45 14.16
N SER A 116 -3.50 -0.49 13.32
CA SER A 116 -4.40 0.48 12.72
C SER A 116 -4.31 0.55 11.19
N VAL A 117 -5.40 1.03 10.60
CA VAL A 117 -5.45 1.51 9.22
C VAL A 117 -5.87 2.97 9.24
N LYS A 118 -5.10 3.83 8.58
CA LYS A 118 -5.39 5.26 8.48
C LYS A 118 -5.75 5.63 7.05
N ILE A 119 -6.77 6.46 6.92
CA ILE A 119 -7.17 7.08 5.66
C ILE A 119 -6.82 8.54 5.78
N TRP A 120 -6.16 9.08 4.75
CA TRP A 120 -5.68 10.45 4.72
C TRP A 120 -6.24 11.17 3.50
N ASP A 121 -6.58 12.44 3.65
CA ASP A 121 -6.91 13.32 2.53
C ASP A 121 -5.59 13.90 1.98
N ILE A 122 -5.36 13.69 0.69
CA ILE A 122 -4.12 14.08 0.01
C ILE A 122 -4.01 15.60 -0.10
N ILE A 123 -5.13 16.33 -0.18
CA ILE A 123 -5.13 17.77 -0.40
C ILE A 123 -4.89 18.51 0.92
N SER A 124 -5.57 18.09 1.99
CA SER A 124 -5.41 18.73 3.31
C SER A 124 -4.22 18.19 4.12
N HIS A 125 -3.63 17.08 3.69
CA HIS A 125 -2.57 16.36 4.42
C HIS A 125 -2.98 15.92 5.84
N THR A 126 -4.27 15.59 6.03
CA THR A 126 -4.81 15.22 7.34
C THR A 126 -5.38 13.82 7.37
N GLU A 127 -5.32 13.19 8.54
CA GLU A 127 -6.04 11.95 8.83
C GLU A 127 -7.56 12.20 8.80
N VAL A 128 -8.29 11.36 8.07
CA VAL A 128 -9.75 11.39 7.91
C VAL A 128 -10.40 10.30 8.75
N TYR A 129 -9.84 9.08 8.72
CA TYR A 129 -10.31 7.94 9.48
C TYR A 129 -9.15 7.17 10.11
N ASN A 130 -9.39 6.63 11.30
CA ASN A 130 -8.51 5.72 12.00
C ASN A 130 -9.28 4.46 12.37
N LEU A 131 -8.99 3.36 11.69
CA LEU A 131 -9.64 2.06 11.87
C LEU A 131 -8.75 1.21 12.77
N ILE A 132 -9.28 0.77 13.91
CA ILE A 132 -8.52 0.01 14.91
C ILE A 132 -8.85 -1.48 14.80
N HIS A 133 -7.82 -2.30 14.91
CA HIS A 133 -7.88 -3.76 14.85
C HIS A 133 -7.20 -4.36 16.09
N GLU A 134 -7.46 -5.65 16.34
CA GLU A 134 -6.90 -6.37 17.49
C GLU A 134 -5.42 -6.77 17.30
N GLN A 135 -4.97 -6.82 16.03
CA GLN A 135 -3.61 -7.21 15.67
C GLN A 135 -3.14 -6.43 14.44
N THR A 136 -1.89 -6.66 14.05
CA THR A 136 -1.26 -6.12 12.85
C THR A 136 -2.15 -6.24 11.61
N VAL A 137 -2.31 -5.13 10.89
CA VAL A 137 -3.00 -5.12 9.61
C VAL A 137 -1.98 -5.22 8.49
N TRP A 138 -2.07 -6.28 7.70
CA TRP A 138 -1.06 -6.60 6.67
C TRP A 138 -1.34 -5.91 5.35
N ASP A 139 -2.61 -5.75 5.01
CA ASP A 139 -3.01 -5.14 3.75
C ASP A 139 -4.39 -4.47 3.89
N SER A 140 -4.58 -3.41 3.13
CA SER A 140 -5.83 -2.68 3.00
C SER A 140 -5.97 -2.14 1.59
N LYS A 141 -7.21 -2.07 1.11
CA LYS A 141 -7.54 -1.60 -0.25
C LYS A 141 -8.84 -0.80 -0.24
N PHE A 142 -8.92 0.18 -1.12
CA PHE A 142 -10.18 0.86 -1.39
C PHE A 142 -11.13 -0.06 -2.16
N ILE A 143 -12.41 0.03 -1.82
CA ILE A 143 -13.53 -0.50 -2.62
C ILE A 143 -14.25 0.68 -3.30
N SER A 144 -14.39 1.78 -2.56
CA SER A 144 -14.87 3.08 -3.05
C SER A 144 -14.29 4.18 -2.15
N GLU A 145 -14.66 5.44 -2.40
CA GLU A 145 -14.21 6.59 -1.59
C GLU A 145 -14.43 6.41 -0.07
N THR A 146 -15.52 5.75 0.32
CA THR A 146 -15.89 5.56 1.72
C THR A 146 -15.90 4.10 2.15
N LYS A 147 -15.58 3.15 1.26
CA LYS A 147 -15.55 1.72 1.57
C LYS A 147 -14.16 1.15 1.46
N PHE A 148 -13.74 0.39 2.47
CA PHE A 148 -12.40 -0.16 2.57
C PHE A 148 -12.47 -1.63 2.94
N VAL A 149 -11.57 -2.44 2.39
CA VAL A 149 -11.28 -3.78 2.91
C VAL A 149 -9.97 -3.75 3.68
N THR A 150 -9.92 -4.49 4.77
CA THR A 150 -8.72 -4.67 5.59
C THR A 150 -8.54 -6.14 5.89
N VAL A 151 -7.29 -6.60 5.90
CA VAL A 151 -6.93 -7.97 6.27
C VAL A 151 -5.86 -7.98 7.35
N CYS A 152 -6.14 -8.72 8.42
CA CYS A 152 -5.42 -8.61 9.68
C CYS A 152 -4.82 -9.96 10.10
N ALA A 153 -3.79 -9.91 10.93
CA ALA A 153 -3.16 -11.06 11.55
C ALA A 153 -4.14 -11.88 12.41
N ASP A 154 -5.21 -11.24 12.90
CA ASP A 154 -6.32 -11.85 13.64
C ASP A 154 -7.22 -12.78 12.80
N LYS A 155 -6.84 -13.01 11.53
CA LYS A 155 -7.46 -13.98 10.60
C LYS A 155 -8.80 -13.51 10.04
N ILE A 156 -9.13 -12.23 10.24
CA ILE A 156 -10.42 -11.67 9.87
C ILE A 156 -10.25 -10.68 8.70
N ILE A 157 -11.14 -10.80 7.72
CA ILE A 157 -11.35 -9.79 6.68
C ILE A 157 -12.46 -8.85 7.19
N ARG A 158 -12.23 -7.54 7.17
CA ARG A 158 -13.25 -6.55 7.54
C ARG A 158 -13.53 -5.60 6.39
N ILE A 159 -14.80 -5.33 6.15
CA ILE A 159 -15.27 -4.28 5.25
C ILE A 159 -15.76 -3.13 6.12
N PHE A 160 -15.21 -1.94 5.87
CA PHE A 160 -15.59 -0.71 6.53
C PHE A 160 -16.39 0.17 5.58
N GLU A 161 -17.37 0.88 6.13
CA GLU A 161 -17.94 2.11 5.57
C GLU A 161 -17.52 3.25 6.50
N LYS A 162 -16.71 4.17 5.99
CA LYS A 162 -16.04 5.22 6.78
C LYS A 162 -15.27 4.58 7.93
N SER A 163 -15.61 4.90 9.18
CA SER A 163 -14.99 4.33 10.38
C SER A 163 -15.70 3.10 10.94
N SER A 164 -16.83 2.67 10.36
CA SER A 164 -17.66 1.60 10.91
C SER A 164 -17.48 0.28 10.15
N VAL A 165 -17.30 -0.82 10.87
CA VAL A 165 -17.32 -2.16 10.28
C VAL A 165 -18.74 -2.49 9.84
N ILE A 166 -18.93 -2.77 8.55
CA ILE A 166 -20.23 -3.18 8.00
C ILE A 166 -20.31 -4.69 7.75
N GLN A 167 -19.17 -5.35 7.52
CA GLN A 167 -19.10 -6.79 7.33
C GLN A 167 -17.77 -7.36 7.85
N GLN A 168 -17.83 -8.61 8.29
CA GLN A 168 -16.69 -9.36 8.80
C GLN A 168 -16.72 -10.80 8.30
N PHE A 169 -15.58 -11.32 7.85
CA PHE A 169 -15.44 -12.70 7.41
C PHE A 169 -14.29 -13.41 8.14
N SER A 170 -14.60 -14.53 8.78
CA SER A 170 -13.65 -15.36 9.54
C SER A 170 -13.49 -16.75 8.91
N TYR A 171 -13.10 -16.78 7.64
CA TYR A 171 -12.88 -18.04 6.90
C TYR A 171 -11.42 -18.53 6.96
N HIS A 172 -10.46 -17.60 7.09
CA HIS A 172 -9.05 -17.98 7.21
C HIS A 172 -8.77 -18.52 8.62
N VAL A 173 -7.95 -19.57 8.68
CA VAL A 173 -7.53 -20.20 9.95
C VAL A 173 -6.15 -19.73 10.41
N GLU A 174 -5.46 -18.95 9.59
CA GLU A 174 -4.14 -18.37 9.83
C GLU A 174 -4.09 -16.91 9.38
N CYS A 175 -3.04 -16.17 9.76
CA CYS A 175 -2.89 -14.75 9.44
C CYS A 175 -3.07 -14.49 7.94
N ILE A 176 -3.89 -13.49 7.61
CA ILE A 176 -4.10 -13.05 6.23
C ILE A 176 -3.00 -12.06 5.87
N ARG A 177 -2.36 -12.25 4.71
CA ARG A 177 -1.15 -11.52 4.30
C ARG A 177 -1.39 -10.45 3.24
N SER A 178 -2.37 -10.66 2.36
CA SER A 178 -2.68 -9.71 1.31
C SER A 178 -4.12 -9.85 0.85
N VAL A 179 -4.65 -8.75 0.32
CA VAL A 179 -5.97 -8.69 -0.27
C VAL A 179 -5.90 -7.98 -1.63
N PHE A 180 -6.60 -8.54 -2.60
CA PHE A 180 -6.82 -7.93 -3.90
C PHE A 180 -8.32 -7.68 -4.09
N VAL A 181 -8.64 -6.52 -4.64
CA VAL A 181 -10.01 -6.10 -4.90
C VAL A 181 -10.14 -5.72 -6.36
N ASN A 182 -11.19 -6.19 -7.02
CA ASN A 182 -11.65 -5.64 -8.29
C ASN A 182 -13.13 -5.29 -8.21
N GLU A 183 -13.76 -4.93 -9.33
CA GLU A 183 -15.16 -4.48 -9.38
C GLU A 183 -16.18 -5.50 -8.83
N LYS A 184 -15.82 -6.79 -8.77
CA LYS A 184 -16.76 -7.86 -8.42
C LYS A 184 -16.32 -8.71 -7.23
N TYR A 185 -15.03 -8.85 -7.01
CA TYR A 185 -14.47 -9.86 -6.12
C TYR A 185 -13.37 -9.30 -5.22
N ILE A 186 -13.31 -9.89 -4.03
CA ILE A 186 -12.23 -9.78 -3.07
C ILE A 186 -11.49 -11.12 -3.05
N PHE A 187 -10.18 -11.09 -3.22
CA PHE A 187 -9.31 -12.24 -3.06
C PHE A 187 -8.42 -12.00 -1.85
N SER A 188 -8.34 -12.96 -0.94
CA SER A 188 -7.48 -12.88 0.25
C SER A 188 -6.61 -14.12 0.38
N VAL A 189 -5.38 -13.94 0.83
CA VAL A 189 -4.40 -15.03 0.97
C VAL A 189 -3.85 -15.08 2.38
N SER A 190 -3.62 -16.29 2.91
CA SER A 190 -3.12 -16.49 4.28
C SER A 190 -1.92 -17.43 4.35
N ASN A 191 -1.26 -17.45 5.52
CA ASN A 191 -0.14 -18.36 5.80
C ASN A 191 -0.53 -19.85 5.69
N ALA A 192 -1.81 -20.19 5.68
CA ALA A 192 -2.29 -21.56 5.50
C ALA A 192 -2.15 -22.05 4.04
N GLY A 193 -1.62 -21.24 3.12
CA GLY A 193 -1.53 -21.57 1.70
C GLY A 193 -2.88 -21.57 0.99
N LYS A 194 -3.88 -20.86 1.54
CA LYS A 194 -5.24 -20.78 0.98
C LYS A 194 -5.50 -19.42 0.37
N VAL A 195 -6.15 -19.43 -0.79
CA VAL A 195 -6.77 -18.25 -1.41
C VAL A 195 -8.27 -18.36 -1.22
N ILE A 196 -8.89 -17.29 -0.72
CA ILE A 196 -10.35 -17.18 -0.61
C ILE A 196 -10.81 -16.12 -1.60
N LYS A 197 -11.80 -16.48 -2.42
CA LYS A 197 -12.53 -15.58 -3.30
C LYS A 197 -13.91 -15.33 -2.70
N SER A 198 -14.22 -14.06 -2.46
CA SER A 198 -15.53 -13.60 -2.00
C SER A 198 -16.04 -12.57 -3.01
N ASP A 199 -17.35 -12.46 -3.19
CA ASP A 199 -17.95 -11.30 -3.88
C ASP A 199 -18.41 -10.26 -2.85
N PHE A 200 -18.84 -9.09 -3.33
CA PHE A 200 -19.39 -8.04 -2.47
C PHE A 200 -20.84 -8.28 -2.03
N PHE A 201 -21.50 -9.30 -2.57
CA PHE A 201 -22.96 -9.48 -2.45
C PHE A 201 -23.38 -10.69 -1.60
N GLY A 202 -22.44 -11.56 -1.21
CA GLY A 202 -22.67 -12.76 -0.41
C GLY A 202 -22.48 -14.04 -1.21
#